data_AF-A0A1D6H852-F1
#
_entry.id   AF-A0A1D6H852-F1
#
_cell.length_a   1.000
_cell.length_b   1.000
_cell.length_c   1.000
_cell.angle_alpha   90.00
_cell.angle_beta   90.00
_cell.angle_gamma   90.00
#
_symmetry.space_group_name_H-M   'P 1'
#
loop_
_entity.id
_entity.type
_entity.pdbx_description
1 polymer ?
#
loop_
_entity_poly.entity_id
_entity_poly.type
_entity_poly.pdbx_seq_one_letter_code
_entity_poly.pdbx_strand_id
1 'polypeptide(L)' 'MLQQVKKSGARVNFKREHDKKVCCLGLTSLIALPADKIPAEALDRIFKATLELLVAYKDQVAGGVRTPKIP' A
#
# COMPACT_ATOMS: atom_id res chain seq x y z
N MET A 1 -0.99 10.39 -3.25
CA MET A 1 0.34 10.01 -2.71
C MET A 1 0.55 8.50 -2.65
N LEU A 2 -0.25 7.71 -1.92
CA LEU A 2 0.03 6.27 -1.74
C LEU A 2 -0.16 5.42 -3.01
N GLN A 3 -1.27 5.64 -3.72
CA GLN A 3 -1.63 4.88 -4.94
C GLN A 3 -1.17 5.57 -6.24
N GLN A 4 -0.33 6.60 -6.14
CA GLN A 4 0.15 7.31 -7.32
C GLN A 4 1.11 6.43 -8.11
N VAL A 5 0.72 6.15 -9.36
CA VAL A 5 1.53 5.45 -10.34
C VAL A 5 1.87 6.40 -11.50
N LYS A 6 3.04 6.18 -12.09
CA LYS A 6 3.41 6.81 -13.36
C LYS A 6 2.54 6.23 -14.48
N LYS A 7 2.54 6.88 -15.66
CA LYS A 7 1.93 6.33 -16.88
C LYS A 7 2.47 4.93 -17.24
N SER A 8 3.71 4.60 -16.85
CA SER A 8 4.29 3.26 -17.00
C SER A 8 3.74 2.21 -16.02
N GLY A 9 2.90 2.61 -15.07
CA GLY A 9 2.40 1.78 -13.99
C GLY A 9 3.40 1.54 -12.86
N ALA A 10 4.61 2.11 -12.92
CA ALA A 10 5.54 2.10 -11.80
C ALA A 10 5.06 3.05 -10.70
N ARG A 11 5.17 2.65 -9.42
CA ARG A 11 4.82 3.52 -8.30
C ARG A 11 5.72 4.76 -8.25
N VAL A 12 5.11 5.91 -7.96
CA VAL A 12 5.82 7.18 -7.78
C VAL A 12 6.55 7.17 -6.44
N ASN A 13 5.89 6.68 -5.40
CA ASN A 13 6.37 6.66 -4.01
C ASN A 13 6.70 5.22 -3.53
N PHE A 14 7.34 5.11 -2.37
CA PHE A 14 7.65 3.84 -1.68
C PHE A 14 8.47 2.86 -2.53
N LYS A 15 9.55 3.34 -3.16
CA LYS A 15 10.40 2.51 -4.02
C LYS A 15 11.29 1.58 -3.21
N ARG A 16 11.85 2.08 -2.09
CA ARG A 16 12.71 1.29 -1.21
C ARG A 16 11.87 0.34 -0.38
N GLU A 17 12.45 -0.81 -0.05
CA GLU A 17 11.80 -1.80 0.81
C GLU A 17 11.47 -1.22 2.19
N HIS A 18 12.41 -0.46 2.77
CA HIS A 18 12.23 0.18 4.07
C HIS A 18 11.04 1.15 4.08
N ASP A 19 10.92 2.01 3.06
CA ASP A 19 9.79 2.95 2.94
C ASP A 19 8.44 2.21 2.92
N LYS A 20 8.38 1.06 2.22
CA LYS A 20 7.18 0.21 2.22
C LYS A 20 6.89 -0.37 3.60
N LYS A 21 7.91 -0.90 4.30
CA LYS A 21 7.75 -1.42 5.68
C LYS A 21 7.18 -0.38 6.63
N VAL A 22 7.81 0.80 6.68
CA VAL A 22 7.39 1.90 7.57
C VAL A 22 5.96 2.33 7.25
N CYS A 23 5.62 2.48 5.97
CA CYS A 23 4.28 2.90 5.59
C CYS A 23 3.21 1.81 5.80
N CYS A 24 3.51 0.52 5.56
CA CYS A 24 2.62 -0.59 5.91
C CYS A 24 2.32 -0.61 7.41
N LEU A 25 3.33 -0.43 8.26
CA LEU A 25 3.14 -0.36 9.71
C LEU A 25 2.24 0.82 10.09
N GLY A 26 2.53 2.01 9.58
CA GLY A 26 1.72 3.19 9.86
C GLY A 26 0.24 3.02 9.48
N LEU A 27 -0.03 2.50 8.27
CA LEU A 27 -1.41 2.29 7.82
C LEU A 27 -2.12 1.16 8.59
N THR A 28 -1.41 0.09 8.95
CA THR A 28 -1.98 -1.00 9.76
C THR A 28 -2.33 -0.51 11.16
N SER A 29 -1.51 0.36 11.76
CA SER A 29 -1.82 0.99 13.04
C SER A 29 -3.10 1.83 12.99
N LEU A 30 -3.41 2.46 11.85
CA LEU A 30 -4.69 3.15 11.67
C LEU A 30 -5.86 2.17 11.68
N ILE A 31 -5.74 1.00 11.05
CA ILE A 31 -6.81 -0.01 11.03
C ILE A 31 -7.14 -0.52 12.46
N ALA A 32 -6.17 -0.51 13.36
CA ALA A 32 -6.39 -0.90 14.76
C ALA A 32 -7.10 0.17 15.61
N LEU A 33 -7.33 1.37 15.07
CA LEU A 33 -8.05 2.42 15.78
C LEU A 33 -9.55 2.10 15.85
N PRO A 34 -10.23 2.54 16.93
CA PRO A 34 -11.68 2.49 17.01
C PRO A 34 -12.35 3.19 15.82
N ALA A 35 -13.46 2.64 15.33
CA ALA A 35 -14.15 3.12 14.13
C ALA A 35 -14.63 4.57 14.24
N ASP A 36 -14.87 5.07 15.45
CA ASP A 36 -15.23 6.47 15.73
C ASP A 36 -14.06 7.45 15.52
N LYS A 37 -12.83 6.96 15.40
CA LYS A 37 -11.62 7.76 15.18
C LYS A 37 -11.25 7.90 13.70
N ILE A 38 -11.88 7.13 12.82
CA ILE A 38 -11.57 7.13 11.38
C ILE A 38 -12.86 7.43 10.60
N PRO A 39 -12.86 8.49 9.78
CA PRO A 39 -13.98 8.73 8.87
C PRO A 39 -14.22 7.51 7.98
N ALA A 40 -15.48 7.10 7.80
CA ALA A 40 -15.83 5.89 7.06
C ALA A 40 -15.27 5.91 5.62
N GLU A 41 -15.27 7.08 4.98
CA GLU A 41 -14.70 7.31 3.66
C GLU A 41 -13.18 7.21 3.61
N ALA A 42 -12.50 7.41 4.75
CA ALA A 42 -11.06 7.23 4.86
C ALA A 42 -10.70 5.77 5.09
N LEU A 43 -11.55 5.00 5.78
CA LEU A 43 -11.30 3.59 6.08
C LEU A 43 -11.15 2.74 4.82
N ASP A 44 -12.04 2.90 3.82
CA ASP A 44 -11.94 2.21 2.53
C ASP A 44 -10.61 2.53 1.81
N ARG A 45 -10.19 3.80 1.83
CA ARG A 45 -8.93 4.25 1.23
C ARG A 45 -7.71 3.70 1.95
N ILE A 46 -7.73 3.72 3.29
CA ILE A 46 -6.66 3.16 4.13
C ILE A 46 -6.54 1.67 3.86
N PHE A 47 -7.65 0.93 3.84
CA PHE A 47 -7.67 -0.50 3.63
C PHE A 47 -7.11 -0.88 2.25
N LYS A 48 -7.58 -0.22 1.18
CA LYS A 48 -7.06 -0.42 -0.19
C LYS A 48 -5.58 -0.10 -0.28
N ALA A 49 -5.14 1.04 0.26
CA ALA A 49 -3.73 1.43 0.25
C ALA A 49 -2.84 0.44 1.01
N THR A 50 -3.29 -0.06 2.17
CA THR A 50 -2.58 -1.07 2.95
C THR A 50 -2.40 -2.36 2.15
N LEU A 51 -3.49 -2.90 1.58
CA LEU A 51 -3.43 -4.13 0.78
C LEU A 51 -2.51 -3.99 -0.43
N GLU A 52 -2.64 -2.90 -1.19
CA GLU A 52 -1.77 -2.63 -2.33
C GLU A 52 -0.30 -2.51 -1.91
N LEU A 53 0.00 -1.85 -0.79
CA LEU A 53 1.37 -1.69 -0.32
C LEU A 53 1.97 -3.01 0.18
N LEU A 54 1.19 -3.82 0.88
CA LEU A 54 1.57 -5.16 1.32
C LEU A 54 1.86 -6.09 0.13
N VAL A 55 1.03 -6.06 -0.92
CA VAL A 55 1.28 -6.83 -2.14
C VAL A 55 2.59 -6.42 -2.80
N ALA A 56 2.83 -5.13 -2.99
CA ALA A 56 4.07 -4.68 -3.62
C ALA A 56 5.31 -4.91 -2.75
N TYR A 57 5.16 -4.89 -1.43
CA TYR A 57 6.22 -5.24 -0.50
C TYR A 57 6.55 -6.74 -0.61
N LYS A 58 5.52 -7.61 -0.60
CA LYS A 58 5.66 -9.05 -0.84
C LYS A 58 6.35 -9.33 -2.17
N ASP A 59 5.91 -8.71 -3.26
CA ASP A 59 6.49 -8.92 -4.60
C ASP A 59 7.95 -8.46 -4.67
N GLN A 60 8.31 -7.39 -3.94
CA GLN A 60 9.69 -6.93 -3.84
C GLN A 60 10.56 -7.91 -3.04
N VAL A 61 10.08 -8.43 -1.90
CA VAL A 61 10.81 -9.39 -1.05
C VAL A 61 10.97 -10.74 -1.77
N ALA A 62 9.98 -11.16 -2.55
CA ALA A 62 10.00 -12.40 -3.32
C ALA A 62 10.89 -12.35 -4.59
N GLY A 63 11.72 -11.31 -4.76
CA GLY A 63 12.63 -11.22 -5.90
C GLY A 63 11.98 -10.78 -7.23
N GLY A 64 10.79 -10.14 -7.18
CA GLY A 64 10.25 -9.43 -8.34
C GLY A 64 9.60 -10.31 -9.42
N VAL A 65 8.88 -11.37 -9.04
CA VAL A 65 7.92 -11.97 -9.98
C VAL A 65 6.78 -10.98 -10.18
N ARG A 66 6.79 -10.26 -11.31
CA ARG A 66 5.66 -9.44 -11.76
C ARG A 66 4.45 -10.37 -11.89
N THR A 67 3.52 -10.29 -10.96
CA THR A 67 2.18 -10.84 -11.19
C THR A 67 1.57 -10.10 -12.41
N PRO A 68 0.97 -10.83 -13.36
CA PRO A 68 0.40 -10.22 -14.54
C PRO A 68 -0.69 -9.22 -14.12
N LYS A 69 -0.62 -8.01 -14.67
CA LYS A 69 -1.76 -7.07 -14.60
C LYS A 69 -2.92 -7.73 -15.32
N ILE A 70 -3.93 -8.14 -14.56
CA ILE A 70 -5.21 -8.59 -15.12
C ILE A 70 -5.87 -7.33 -15.72
N PRO A 71 -6.27 -7.37 -17.02
CA PRO A 71 -6.89 -6.24 -17.71
C PRO A 71 -8.26 -5.87 -17.13
#